data_AF-A0A373BHS1-F1
#
_entry.id   AF-A0A373BHS1-F1
#
_cell.length_a   1.000
_cell.length_b   1.000
_cell.length_c   1.000
_cell.angle_alpha   90.00
_cell.angle_beta   90.00
_cell.angle_gamma   90.00
#
_symmetry.space_group_name_H-M   'P 1'
#
loop_
_entity.id
_entity.type
_entity.pdbx_description
1 polymer ?
#
loop_
_entity_poly.entity_id
_entity_poly.type
_entity_poly.pdbx_seq_one_letter_code
_entity_poly.pdbx_strand_id
1 'polypeptide(L)' 'MERKSQVQISKGLLLALFQHHLARNEEYLPEIEKALMEKLDSMVKRQLYTTFKTAPTEEEREKARQEYLDKCGMHEDFRW' A
#
# COMPACT_ATOMS: atom_id res chain seq x y z
N MET A 1 -5.05 8.91 22.98
CA MET A 1 -4.28 9.46 21.84
C MET A 1 -4.24 8.40 20.76
N GLU A 2 -4.75 8.69 19.57
CA GLU A 2 -4.49 7.84 18.41
C GLU A 2 -2.97 7.72 18.22
N ARG A 3 -2.47 6.48 18.09
CA ARG A 3 -1.07 6.29 17.69
C ARG A 3 -0.94 6.84 16.28
N LYS A 4 -0.26 7.98 16.13
CA LYS A 4 0.13 8.51 14.81
C LYS A 4 1.00 7.45 14.13
N SER A 5 0.44 6.74 13.16
CA SER A 5 1.21 5.87 12.28
C SER A 5 1.97 6.74 11.30
N GLN A 6 3.29 6.54 11.21
CA GLN A 6 4.11 7.26 10.25
C GLN A 6 4.20 6.44 8.97
N VAL A 7 3.80 7.03 7.85
CA VAL A 7 3.92 6.42 6.52
C VAL A 7 5.23 6.85 5.89
N GLN A 8 6.04 5.87 5.47
CA GLN A 8 7.28 6.12 4.72
C GLN A 8 6.97 6.23 3.22
N ILE A 9 7.49 7.26 2.56
CA ILE A 9 7.41 7.45 1.11
C ILE A 9 8.81 7.59 0.52
N SER A 10 8.94 7.37 -0.80
CA SER A 10 10.23 7.55 -1.47
C SER A 10 10.62 9.03 -1.48
N LYS A 11 11.93 9.30 -1.47
CA LYS A 11 12.45 10.67 -1.60
C LYS A 11 11.99 11.31 -2.91
N GLY A 12 11.91 10.54 -4.00
CA GLY A 12 11.41 11.01 -5.30
C GLY A 12 9.98 11.54 -5.21
N LEU A 13 9.06 10.75 -4.61
CA LEU A 13 7.67 11.17 -4.41
C LEU A 13 7.59 12.44 -3.53
N LEU A 14 8.38 12.53 -2.46
CA LEU A 14 8.40 13.73 -1.62
C LEU A 14 8.83 14.98 -2.41
N LEU A 15 9.87 14.85 -3.25
CA LEU A 15 10.34 15.96 -4.09
C LEU A 15 9.32 16.33 -5.18
N ALA A 16 8.69 15.34 -5.82
CA ALA A 16 7.64 15.58 -6.80
C ALA A 16 6.47 16.35 -6.17
N LEU A 17 6.04 15.96 -4.97
CA LEU A 17 5.03 16.68 -4.19
C LEU A 17 5.43 18.13 -3.92
N PHE A 18 6.71 18.40 -3.60
CA PHE A 18 7.19 19.78 -3.44
C PHE A 18 7.13 20.55 -4.76
N GLN A 19 7.57 19.96 -5.87
CA GLN A 19 7.51 20.62 -7.18
C GLN A 19 6.07 20.96 -7.57
N HIS A 20 5.15 20.03 -7.38
CA HIS A 20 3.76 20.24 -7.72
C HIS A 20 3.08 21.27 -6.82
N HIS A 21 3.17 21.12 -5.50
CA HIS A 21 2.41 21.97 -4.57
C HIS A 21 3.06 23.31 -4.27
N LEU A 22 4.40 23.40 -4.24
CA LEU A 22 5.12 24.63 -3.90
C LEU A 22 5.54 25.42 -5.14
N ALA A 23 6.04 24.74 -6.17
CA ALA A 23 6.48 25.38 -7.42
C ALA A 23 5.38 25.45 -8.49
N ARG A 24 4.16 24.92 -8.21
CA ARG A 24 3.03 24.87 -9.15
C ARG A 24 3.37 24.17 -10.47
N ASN A 25 4.32 23.23 -10.44
CA ASN A 25 4.66 22.45 -11.62
C ASN A 25 3.68 21.28 -11.78
N GLU A 26 2.73 21.43 -12.70
CA GLU A 26 1.70 20.43 -12.98
C GLU A 26 2.23 19.18 -13.72
N GLU A 27 3.43 19.24 -14.30
CA GLU A 27 4.03 18.10 -15.03
C GLU A 27 4.27 16.88 -14.13
N TYR A 28 4.45 17.10 -12.82
CA TYR A 28 4.65 16.04 -11.84
C TYR A 28 3.36 15.35 -11.38
N LEU A 29 2.18 15.89 -11.71
CA LEU A 29 0.91 15.35 -11.23
C LEU A 29 0.73 13.86 -11.61
N PRO A 30 0.98 13.42 -12.85
CA PRO A 30 0.84 12.00 -13.21
C PRO A 30 1.81 11.09 -12.44
N GLU A 31 3.03 11.54 -12.18
CA GLU A 31 4.02 10.78 -11.40
C GLU A 31 3.59 10.65 -9.94
N ILE A 32 3.08 11.73 -9.35
CA ILE A 32 2.58 11.76 -7.97
C ILE A 32 1.40 10.81 -7.81
N GLU A 33 0.40 10.90 -8.69
CA GLU A 33 -0.79 10.04 -8.64
C GLU A 33 -0.41 8.57 -8.70
N LYS A 34 0.43 8.20 -9.67
CA LYS A 34 0.93 6.83 -9.81
C LYS A 34 1.65 6.35 -8.55
N ALA A 35 2.63 7.12 -8.05
CA ALA A 35 3.43 6.71 -6.91
C ALA A 35 2.61 6.65 -5.60
N LEU A 36 1.60 7.51 -5.44
CA LEU A 36 0.66 7.44 -4.31
C LEU A 36 -0.25 6.22 -4.40
N MET A 37 -0.77 5.89 -5.60
CA MET A 37 -1.55 4.68 -5.81
C MET A 37 -0.73 3.42 -5.50
N GLU A 38 0.49 3.33 -6.00
CA GLU A 38 1.42 2.22 -5.70
C GLU A 38 1.70 2.12 -4.19
N LYS A 39 1.87 3.28 -3.52
CA LYS A 39 2.08 3.32 -2.07
C LYS A 39 0.86 2.80 -1.31
N LEU A 40 -0.34 3.22 -1.70
CA LEU A 40 -1.59 2.77 -1.11
C LEU A 40 -1.76 1.27 -1.26
N ASP A 41 -1.53 0.73 -2.46
CA ASP A 41 -1.59 -0.71 -2.71
C ASP A 41 -0.60 -1.50 -1.87
N SER A 42 0.63 -0.99 -1.72
CA SER A 42 1.64 -1.59 -0.83
C SER A 42 1.16 -1.61 0.63
N MET A 43 0.52 -0.54 1.10
CA MET A 43 -0.03 -0.47 2.45
C MET A 43 -1.17 -1.47 2.66
N VAL A 44 -2.09 -1.58 1.69
CA VAL A 44 -3.19 -2.56 1.76
C VAL A 44 -2.64 -3.98 1.75
N LYS A 45 -1.70 -4.31 0.87
CA LYS A 45 -1.02 -5.62 0.85
C LYS A 45 -0.36 -5.94 2.18
N ARG A 46 0.33 -4.96 2.79
CA ARG A 46 0.96 -5.13 4.10
C ARG A 46 -0.06 -5.38 5.20
N GLN A 47 -1.20 -4.68 5.17
CA GLN A 47 -2.28 -4.88 6.12
C GLN A 47 -2.87 -6.28 5.98
N LEU A 48 -3.22 -6.71 4.76
CA LEU A 48 -3.75 -8.04 4.49
C LEU A 48 -2.79 -9.15 4.95
N TYR A 49 -1.50 -9.02 4.63
CA TYR A 49 -0.49 -9.97 5.11
C TYR A 49 -0.41 -10.02 6.64
N THR A 50 -0.48 -8.87 7.30
CA THR A 50 -0.46 -8.80 8.77
C THR A 50 -1.71 -9.47 9.34
N THR A 51 -2.89 -9.14 8.83
CA THR A 51 -4.16 -9.76 9.22
C THR A 51 -4.11 -11.27 9.02
N PHE A 52 -3.64 -11.76 7.88
CA PHE A 52 -3.45 -13.20 7.64
C PHE A 52 -2.56 -13.87 8.71
N LYS A 53 -1.49 -13.20 9.16
CA LYS A 53 -0.55 -13.75 10.14
C LYS A 53 -1.07 -13.67 11.58
N THR A 54 -1.90 -12.69 11.92
CA THR A 54 -2.27 -12.39 13.32
C THR A 54 -3.75 -12.54 13.64
N ALA A 55 -4.61 -12.77 12.65
CA ALA A 55 -6.05 -12.90 12.89
C ALA A 55 -6.35 -14.12 13.80
N PRO A 56 -7.34 -13.99 14.70
CA PRO A 56 -7.65 -14.99 15.71
C PRO A 56 -8.34 -16.24 15.15
N THR A 57 -9.09 -16.12 14.04
CA THR A 57 -9.87 -17.21 13.45
C THR A 57 -9.29 -17.68 12.12
N GLU A 58 -9.46 -18.96 11.79
CA GLU A 58 -8.97 -19.53 10.53
C GLU A 58 -9.68 -18.93 9.31
N GLU A 59 -10.98 -18.64 9.43
CA GLU A 59 -11.78 -18.00 8.38
C GLU A 59 -11.26 -16.59 8.03
N GLU A 60 -10.98 -15.75 9.03
CA GLU A 60 -10.44 -14.41 8.81
C GLU A 60 -9.02 -14.47 8.24
N ARG A 61 -8.22 -15.45 8.67
CA ARG A 61 -6.88 -15.67 8.11
C ARG A 61 -6.97 -16.06 6.64
N GLU A 62 -7.79 -17.05 6.29
CA GLU A 62 -7.89 -17.50 4.90
C GLU A 62 -8.50 -16.43 4.00
N LYS A 63 -9.48 -15.67 4.48
CA LYS A 63 -10.01 -14.51 3.75
C LYS A 63 -8.92 -13.47 3.46
N ALA A 64 -8.16 -13.07 4.47
CA ALA A 64 -7.07 -12.10 4.29
C ALA A 64 -5.94 -12.64 3.39
N ARG A 65 -5.68 -13.96 3.43
CA ARG A 65 -4.75 -14.61 2.51
C ARG A 65 -5.24 -14.50 1.07
N GLN A 66 -6.51 -14.81 0.84
CA GLN A 66 -7.04 -14.84 -0.52
C GLN A 66 -7.09 -13.44 -1.13
N GLU A 67 -7.56 -12.45 -0.37
CA GLU A 67 -7.51 -11.03 -0.80
C GLU A 67 -6.07 -10.54 -1.07
N TYR A 68 -5.08 -11.04 -0.32
CA TYR A 68 -3.67 -10.74 -0.57
C TYR A 68 -3.17 -11.35 -1.88
N LEU A 69 -3.49 -12.61 -2.15
CA LEU A 69 -3.09 -13.32 -3.38
C LEU A 69 -3.72 -12.67 -4.60
N ASP A 70 -5.00 -12.32 -4.54
CA ASP A 70 -5.72 -11.62 -5.60
C ASP A 70 -5.05 -10.27 -5.92
N LYS A 71 -4.71 -9.48 -4.88
CA LYS A 71 -4.00 -8.20 -5.07
C LYS A 71 -2.56 -8.35 -5.57
N CYS A 72 -1.93 -9.48 -5.34
CA CYS A 72 -0.61 -9.80 -5.87
C CYS A 72 -0.67 -10.43 -7.27
N GLY A 73 -1.86 -10.81 -7.77
CA GLY A 73 -2.03 -11.55 -9.02
C GLY A 73 -1.46 -12.97 -8.95
N MET A 74 -1.47 -13.59 -7.76
CA MET A 74 -0.96 -14.93 -7.52
C MET A 74 -2.09 -15.96 -7.56
N HIS A 75 -1.76 -17.21 -7.91
CA HIS A 75 -2.72 -18.31 -7.90
C HIS A 75 -3.22 -18.59 -6.47
N GLU A 76 -4.50 -18.92 -6.32
CA GLU A 76 -5.15 -19.17 -5.03
C GLU A 76 -4.48 -20.30 -4.21
N ASP A 77 -3.95 -21.30 -4.91
CA ASP A 77 -3.23 -22.42 -4.29
C ASP A 77 -1.79 -22.12 -3.88
N PHE A 78 -1.27 -20.92 -4.16
CA PHE A 78 0.12 -20.57 -3.86
C PHE A 78 0.41 -20.60 -2.33
N ARG A 79 1.38 -21.41 -1.89
CA ARG A 79 1.82 -21.49 -0.49
C ARG A 79 3.27 -20.99 -0.36
N TRP A 80 3.55 -20.16 0.64
CA TRP A 80 4.89 -19.66 1.01
C TRP A 80 5.56 -20.54 2.08
#